data_AF-A0A6L5F8A4-F1
#
_entry.id   AF-A0A6L5F8A4-F1
#
_cell.length_a   1.000
_cell.length_b   1.000
_cell.length_c   1.000
_cell.angle_alpha   90.00
_cell.angle_beta   90.00
_cell.angle_gamma   90.00
#
_symmetry.space_group_name_H-M   'P 1'
#
loop_
_entity.id
_entity.type
_entity.pdbx_description
1 polymer ?
#
loop_
_entity_poly.entity_id
_entity_poly.type
_entity_poly.pdbx_seq_one_letter_code
_entity_poly.pdbx_strand_id
1 'polypeptide(L)'
;MRRSLVFMILAIVVVATALPALASGDKFTFNDVVLPDGQVGEIEAGVKLLKNKPDKVTCSYFTDDYGESLGYYFDFHEPAPTDADAVLDICLAEFDERHT
;
A
#
# COMPACT_ATOMS: atom_id res chain seq x y z
N MET A 1 -31.66 -17.05 10.05
CA MET A 1 -30.91 -16.65 11.26
C MET A 1 -29.81 -15.70 10.81
N ARG A 2 -29.96 -14.40 11.07
CA ARG A 2 -28.97 -13.38 10.69
C ARG A 2 -27.81 -13.44 11.67
N ARG A 3 -26.67 -13.96 11.25
CA ARG A 3 -25.42 -13.90 12.03
C ARG A 3 -24.80 -12.53 11.78
N SER A 4 -24.95 -11.65 12.77
CA SER A 4 -24.27 -10.36 12.81
C SER A 4 -22.77 -10.61 12.99
N LEU A 5 -21.99 -10.39 11.93
CA LEU A 5 -20.55 -10.29 12.01
C LEU A 5 -20.22 -8.87 12.49
N VAL A 6 -19.78 -8.78 13.74
CA VAL A 6 -19.21 -7.56 14.32
C VAL A 6 -17.81 -7.43 13.73
N PHE A 7 -17.67 -6.63 12.67
CA PHE A 7 -16.38 -6.18 12.19
C PHE A 7 -15.86 -5.13 13.18
N MET A 8 -14.93 -5.55 14.03
CA MET A 8 -14.23 -4.67 14.95
C MET A 8 -13.17 -3.91 14.14
N ILE A 9 -13.44 -2.65 13.84
CA ILE A 9 -12.54 -1.74 13.13
C ILE A 9 -11.35 -1.47 14.06
N LEU A 10 -10.20 -2.07 13.77
CA LEU A 10 -8.96 -1.85 14.50
C LEU A 10 -8.23 -0.66 13.88
N ALA A 11 -7.93 0.34 14.70
CA ALA A 11 -7.33 1.60 14.30
C ALA A 11 -5.86 1.42 13.88
N ILE A 12 -5.51 1.87 12.67
CA ILE A 12 -4.15 1.95 12.15
C ILE A 12 -3.47 3.19 12.74
N VAL A 13 -2.28 3.02 13.34
CA VAL A 13 -1.45 4.12 13.82
C VAL A 13 -0.56 4.59 12.65
N VAL A 14 -1.00 5.63 11.95
CA VAL A 14 -0.21 6.25 10.87
C VAL A 14 0.87 7.14 11.48
N VAL A 15 2.11 6.64 11.58
CA VAL A 15 3.28 7.47 11.91
C VAL A 15 3.87 8.01 10.61
N ALA A 16 3.30 9.10 10.09
CA ALA A 16 3.84 9.79 8.92
C ALA A 16 4.96 10.76 9.32
N THR A 17 6.23 10.36 9.19
CA THR A 17 7.36 11.29 9.30
C THR A 17 7.58 11.98 7.94
N ALA A 18 7.12 13.22 7.80
CA ALA A 18 7.34 14.03 6.61
C ALA A 18 8.80 14.50 6.53
N LEU A 19 9.56 13.98 5.56
CA LEU A 19 10.84 14.55 5.10
C LEU A 19 10.59 15.44 3.87
N PRO A 20 11.27 16.59 3.73
CA PRO A 20 11.01 17.53 2.64
C PRO A 20 11.49 16.99 1.29
N ALA A 21 10.68 17.26 0.26
CA ALA A 21 10.70 16.69 -1.09
C ALA A 21 11.94 17.04 -1.94
N LEU A 22 12.23 16.17 -2.93
CA LEU A 22 12.21 16.49 -4.38
C LEU A 22 12.76 15.30 -5.20
N ALA A 23 11.89 14.33 -5.47
CA ALA A 23 12.00 13.43 -6.63
C ALA A 23 10.57 13.15 -7.11
N SER A 24 10.38 13.04 -8.42
CA SER A 24 9.07 12.95 -9.11
C SER A 24 8.28 11.68 -8.74
N GLY A 25 7.75 11.62 -7.52
CA GLY A 25 6.83 10.60 -7.03
C GLY A 25 6.75 10.56 -5.50
N ASP A 26 5.54 10.39 -4.98
CA ASP A 26 5.29 10.24 -3.55
C ASP A 26 5.64 8.81 -3.11
N LYS A 27 6.20 8.67 -1.91
CA LYS A 27 6.53 7.38 -1.31
C LYS A 27 5.82 7.25 0.02
N PHE A 28 5.33 6.05 0.29
CA PHE A 28 4.58 5.72 1.49
C PHE A 28 5.15 4.44 2.09
N THR A 29 5.15 4.40 3.41
CA THR A 29 5.51 3.22 4.19
C THR A 29 4.38 2.96 5.16
N PHE A 30 3.87 1.74 5.17
CA PHE A 30 2.80 1.30 6.05
C PHE A 30 3.33 0.11 6.84
N ASN A 31 3.47 0.32 8.16
CA ASN A 31 3.93 -0.73 9.06
C ASN A 31 2.75 -1.40 9.77
N ASP A 32 2.95 -2.63 10.23
CA ASP A 32 1.98 -3.42 10.97
C ASP A 32 0.62 -3.57 10.24
N VAL A 33 0.63 -3.69 8.91
CA VAL A 33 -0.56 -3.81 8.08
C VAL A 33 -1.05 -5.25 8.06
N VAL A 34 -2.36 -5.46 8.29
CA VAL A 34 -2.99 -6.77 8.07
C VAL A 34 -3.16 -6.95 6.57
N LEU A 35 -2.33 -7.81 5.98
CA LEU A 35 -2.38 -8.16 4.57
C LEU A 35 -3.58 -9.07 4.26
N PRO A 36 -4.04 -9.15 3.00
CA PRO A 36 -5.22 -9.95 2.63
C PRO A 36 -5.13 -11.46 2.91
N ASP A 37 -3.92 -12.00 3.05
CA ASP A 37 -3.66 -13.38 3.47
C ASP A 37 -3.76 -13.58 5.01
N GLY A 38 -3.95 -12.50 5.77
CA GLY A 38 -4.21 -12.50 7.20
C GLY A 38 -2.97 -12.39 8.07
N GLN A 39 -1.76 -12.30 7.51
CA GLN A 39 -0.56 -11.96 8.26
C GLN A 39 -0.41 -10.45 8.45
N VAL A 40 0.33 -10.07 9.48
CA VAL A 40 0.80 -8.69 9.66
C VAL A 40 2.10 -8.54 8.89
N GLY A 41 2.23 -7.43 8.16
CA GLY A 41 3.42 -7.15 7.38
C GLY A 41 3.56 -5.67 7.03
N GLU A 42 4.54 -5.41 6.17
CA GLU A 42 5.00 -4.08 5.83
C GLU A 42 4.72 -3.81 4.35
N ILE A 43 4.29 -2.59 4.01
CA ILE A 43 4.08 -2.16 2.63
C ILE A 43 4.92 -0.92 2.34
N GLU A 44 5.79 -0.99 1.33
CA GLU A 44 6.40 0.18 0.72
C GLU A 44 5.71 0.50 -0.59
N ALA A 45 5.08 1.67 -0.68
CA ALA A 45 4.39 2.09 -1.88
C ALA A 45 5.02 3.34 -2.50
N GLY A 46 4.85 3.48 -3.81
CA GLY A 46 5.31 4.64 -4.56
C GLY A 46 4.33 5.02 -5.65
N VAL A 47 3.98 6.30 -5.70
CA VAL A 47 3.18 6.91 -6.76
C VAL A 47 4.12 7.74 -7.62
N LYS A 48 4.26 7.42 -8.89
CA LYS A 48 5.11 8.14 -9.83
C LYS A 48 4.26 8.85 -10.87
N LEU A 49 4.23 10.17 -10.79
CA LEU A 49 3.64 11.00 -11.83
C LEU A 49 4.50 10.94 -13.10
N LEU A 50 3.91 10.56 -14.22
CA LEU A 50 4.61 10.40 -15.49
C LEU A 50 4.12 11.42 -16.52
N LYS A 51 5.06 12.14 -17.15
CA LYS A 51 4.71 13.07 -18.21
C LYS A 51 4.35 12.30 -19.49
N ASN A 52 3.14 12.51 -20.01
CA ASN A 52 2.61 11.89 -21.24
C ASN A 52 2.47 10.36 -21.18
N LYS A 53 2.40 9.78 -19.98
CA LYS A 53 2.04 8.39 -19.75
C LYS A 53 1.09 8.34 -18.55
N PRO A 54 0.24 7.31 -18.44
CA PRO A 54 -0.49 7.06 -17.21
C PRO A 54 0.46 7.04 -16.02
N ASP A 55 0.03 7.60 -14.89
CA ASP A 55 0.81 7.59 -13.67
C ASP A 55 0.94 6.17 -13.14
N LYS A 56 2.01 5.89 -12.39
CA LYS A 56 2.33 4.53 -11.97
C LYS A 56 2.25 4.40 -10.46
N VAL A 57 1.55 3.37 -9.99
CA VAL A 57 1.59 2.95 -8.59
C VAL A 57 2.46 1.70 -8.49
N THR A 58 3.21 1.57 -7.40
CA THR A 58 4.00 0.38 -7.09
C THR A 58 3.83 0.09 -5.62
N CYS A 59 3.64 -1.17 -5.26
CA CYS A 59 3.47 -1.66 -3.90
C CYS A 59 4.41 -2.84 -3.69
N SER A 60 5.35 -2.74 -2.75
CA SER A 60 6.22 -3.85 -2.33
C SER A 60 5.73 -4.34 -0.98
N TYR A 61 5.61 -5.66 -0.83
CA TYR A 61 5.07 -6.29 0.38
C TYR A 61 6.15 -7.09 1.08
N PHE A 62 6.20 -6.99 2.40
CA PHE A 62 7.15 -7.73 3.22
C PHE A 62 6.46 -8.34 4.44
N THR A 63 7.05 -9.40 5.00
CA THR A 63 6.70 -9.84 6.34
C THR A 63 7.05 -8.76 7.36
N ASP A 64 6.58 -8.96 8.60
CA ASP A 64 6.96 -8.18 9.77
C ASP A 64 8.47 -7.86 9.82
N ASP A 65 8.80 -6.64 10.22
CA ASP A 65 10.17 -6.10 10.28
C ASP A 65 10.99 -6.26 8.97
N TYR A 66 10.33 -6.31 7.80
CA TYR A 66 10.98 -6.48 6.49
C TYR A 66 11.78 -7.79 6.35
N GLY A 67 11.41 -8.84 7.10
CA GLY A 67 12.14 -10.11 7.15
C GLY A 67 12.24 -10.86 5.81
N GLU A 68 11.15 -10.93 5.05
CA GLU A 68 11.06 -11.55 3.74
C GLU A 68 10.21 -10.70 2.78
N SER A 69 10.61 -10.65 1.51
CA SER A 69 9.80 -10.07 0.44
C SER A 69 8.67 -11.02 0.05
N LEU A 70 7.43 -10.57 0.17
CA LEU A 70 6.23 -11.30 -0.24
C LEU A 70 5.87 -11.06 -1.71
N GLY A 71 6.63 -10.21 -2.40
CA GLY A 71 6.45 -9.84 -3.80
C GLY A 71 6.17 -8.35 -3.97
N TYR A 72 5.89 -7.96 -5.21
CA TYR A 72 5.55 -6.57 -5.53
C TYR A 72 4.46 -6.50 -6.60
N TYR A 73 3.58 -5.50 -6.48
CA TYR A 73 2.61 -5.12 -7.49
C TYR A 73 3.02 -3.80 -8.14
N PHE A 74 2.77 -3.65 -9.43
CA PHE A 74 2.79 -2.34 -10.06
C PHE A 74 1.78 -2.29 -11.20
N ASP A 75 1.10 -1.16 -11.33
CA ASP A 75 0.27 -0.88 -12.49
C ASP A 75 0.15 0.64 -12.69
N PHE A 76 -0.50 1.00 -13.78
CA PHE A 76 -0.83 2.36 -14.13
C PHE A 76 -2.21 2.75 -13.59
N HIS A 77 -2.28 3.89 -12.90
CA HIS A 77 -3.53 4.44 -12.36
C HIS A 77 -3.72 5.87 -12.87
N GLU A 78 -4.89 6.16 -13.43
CA GLU A 78 -5.24 7.49 -13.92
C GLU A 78 -6.67 7.88 -13.46
N PRO A 79 -6.83 8.89 -12.59
CA PRO A 79 -5.78 9.69 -11.97
C PRO A 79 -4.95 8.88 -10.95
N ALA A 80 -3.69 9.26 -10.73
CA ALA A 80 -2.92 8.71 -9.64
C ALA A 80 -3.57 9.02 -8.28
N PRO A 81 -3.51 8.09 -7.30
CA PRO A 81 -3.87 8.39 -5.92
C PRO A 81 -2.92 9.46 -5.37
N THR A 82 -3.47 10.41 -4.61
CA THR A 82 -2.73 11.59 -4.10
C THR A 82 -2.48 11.57 -2.60
N ASP A 83 -3.05 10.60 -1.88
CA ASP A 83 -2.96 10.48 -0.43
C ASP A 83 -2.65 9.04 0.00
N ALA A 84 -2.15 8.91 1.22
CA ALA A 84 -1.66 7.65 1.76
C ALA A 84 -2.77 6.59 1.89
N ASP A 85 -3.98 6.99 2.25
CA ASP A 85 -5.10 6.06 2.46
C ASP A 85 -5.53 5.45 1.12
N ALA A 86 -5.65 6.27 0.07
CA ALA A 86 -5.95 5.80 -1.29
C ALA A 86 -4.86 4.86 -1.84
N VAL A 87 -3.59 5.14 -1.54
CA VAL A 87 -2.48 4.26 -1.95
C VAL A 87 -2.53 2.93 -1.20
N LEU A 88 -2.79 2.96 0.11
CA LEU A 88 -2.92 1.74 0.92
C LEU A 88 -4.08 0.86 0.43
N ASP A 89 -5.25 1.46 0.17
CA ASP A 89 -6.41 0.75 -0.37
C ASP A 89 -6.09 0.03 -1.69
N ILE A 90 -5.35 0.69 -2.60
CA ILE A 90 -4.90 0.07 -3.85
C ILE A 90 -3.94 -1.10 -3.57
N CYS A 91 -2.93 -0.91 -2.72
CA CYS A 91 -1.98 -1.98 -2.41
C CYS A 91 -2.67 -3.18 -1.74
N LEU A 92 -3.66 -2.97 -0.88
CA LEU A 92 -4.40 -4.07 -0.26
C LEU A 92 -5.33 -4.76 -1.26
N ALA A 93 -6.00 -4.01 -2.14
CA ALA A 93 -6.88 -4.58 -3.15
C ALA A 93 -6.12 -5.45 -4.18
N GLU A 94 -4.90 -5.05 -4.53
CA GLU A 94 -4.10 -5.67 -5.59
C GLU A 94 -2.99 -6.59 -5.05
N PHE A 95 -3.05 -6.94 -3.76
CA PHE A 95 -2.06 -7.81 -3.13
C PHE A 95 -1.91 -9.15 -3.85
N ASP A 96 -3.02 -9.75 -4.28
CA ASP A 96 -3.01 -11.06 -4.95
C ASP A 96 -2.44 -11.03 -6.37
N GLU A 97 -2.35 -9.84 -6.99
CA GLU A 97 -1.77 -9.64 -8.32
C GLU A 97 -0.25 -9.38 -8.26
N ARG A 98 0.36 -9.49 -7.08
CA ARG A 98 1.80 -9.30 -6.88
C ARG A 98 2.64 -10.34 -7.65
N HIS A 99 3.78 -9.89 -8.13
CA HIS A 99 4.83 -10.73 -8.68
C HIS A 99 5.74 -11.23 -7.55
N THR A 100 5.91 -12.56 -7.45
CA THR A 100 6.72 -13.26 -6.44
C THR A 100 7.98 -13.87 -7.04
#